data_AF-A0A432YF28-F1
#
_entry.id   AF-A0A432YF28-F1
#
_cell.length_a   1.000
_cell.length_b   1.000
_cell.length_c   1.000
_cell.angle_alpha   90.00
_cell.angle_beta   90.00
_cell.angle_gamma   90.00
#
_symmetry.space_group_name_H-M   'P 1'
#
loop_
_entity.id
_entity.type
_entity.pdbx_description
1 polymer ?
#
loop_
_entity_poly.entity_id
_entity_poly.type
_entity_poly.pdbx_seq_one_letter_code
_entity_poly.pdbx_strand_id
1 'polypeptide(L)'
;MNNEGIMVPLIFFSALVLLVMLLLAYQLIKKRTFIRLLEKNSDMSPASIEAVGRYLFAPKNDQRKGVFMLVVAFAIWGFSWTAEFRGGNLDLNDALNGIALFPFFAGVAYLILHYLDRD
;
A
#
# COMPACT_ATOMS: atom_id res chain seq x y z
N MET A 1 -17.13 -25.09 21.28
CA MET A 1 -17.06 -23.74 20.68
C MET A 1 -15.97 -23.77 19.62
N ASN A 2 -16.31 -23.48 18.35
CA ASN A 2 -15.30 -23.46 17.28
C ASN A 2 -14.30 -22.33 17.56
N ASN A 3 -13.01 -22.66 17.57
CA ASN A 3 -11.91 -21.70 17.76
C ASN A 3 -11.91 -20.58 16.71
N GLU A 4 -12.55 -20.82 15.57
CA GLU A 4 -12.77 -19.88 14.47
C GLU A 4 -13.51 -18.60 14.92
N GLY A 5 -14.46 -18.71 15.84
CA GLY A 5 -15.24 -17.56 16.33
C GLY A 5 -14.42 -16.55 17.13
N ILE A 6 -13.25 -16.96 17.64
CA ILE A 6 -12.33 -16.09 18.41
C ILE A 6 -11.16 -15.65 17.52
N MET A 7 -10.65 -16.52 16.66
CA MET A 7 -9.51 -16.21 15.78
C MET A 7 -9.83 -15.09 14.79
N VAL A 8 -11.02 -15.10 14.17
CA VAL A 8 -11.36 -14.12 13.11
C VAL A 8 -11.35 -12.68 13.65
N PRO A 9 -12.05 -12.34 14.75
CA PRO A 9 -11.97 -11.01 15.34
C PRO A 9 -10.54 -10.62 15.74
N LEU A 10 -9.77 -11.55 16.32
CA LEU A 10 -8.42 -11.28 16.80
C LEU A 10 -7.45 -10.95 15.65
N ILE A 11 -7.53 -11.68 14.54
CA ILE A 11 -6.75 -11.39 13.32
C ILE A 11 -7.15 -10.02 12.76
N PHE A 12 -8.45 -9.74 12.68
CA PHE A 12 -8.93 -8.45 12.17
C PHE A 12 -8.42 -7.26 13.01
N PHE A 13 -8.58 -7.31 14.34
CA PHE A 13 -8.14 -6.23 15.22
C PHE A 13 -6.62 -6.08 15.24
N SER A 14 -5.87 -7.18 15.24
CA SER A 14 -4.40 -7.11 15.20
C SER A 14 -3.89 -6.53 13.87
N ALA A 15 -4.50 -6.90 12.73
CA ALA A 15 -4.20 -6.31 11.44
C ALA A 15 -4.51 -4.81 11.41
N LEU A 16 -5.64 -4.37 12.00
CA LEU A 16 -6.01 -2.97 12.10
C LEU A 16 -5.00 -2.18 12.94
N VAL A 17 -4.59 -2.71 14.09
CA VAL A 17 -3.57 -2.08 14.96
C VAL A 17 -2.23 -1.98 14.24
N LEU A 18 -1.82 -3.05 13.54
CA LEU A 18 -0.60 -3.04 12.71
C LEU A 18 -0.68 -2.00 11.60
N LEU A 19 -1.81 -1.87 10.92
CA LEU A 19 -2.02 -0.87 9.89
C LEU A 19 -1.84 0.56 10.45
N VAL A 20 -2.49 0.87 11.58
CA VAL A 20 -2.35 2.17 12.23
C VAL A 20 -0.90 2.42 12.66
N MET A 21 -0.23 1.42 13.24
CA MET A 21 1.19 1.53 13.61
C MET A 21 2.08 1.81 12.40
N LEU A 22 1.87 1.12 11.27
CA LEU A 22 2.63 1.32 10.04
C LEU A 22 2.43 2.74 9.47
N LEU A 23 1.19 3.24 9.48
CA LEU A 23 0.89 4.61 9.04
C LEU A 23 1.60 5.65 9.90
N LEU A 24 1.54 5.51 11.23
CA LEU A 24 2.22 6.40 12.17
C LEU A 24 3.74 6.30 12.04
N ALA A 25 4.28 5.08 11.94
CA ALA A 25 5.70 4.85 11.75
C ALA A 25 6.21 5.48 10.46
N TYR A 26 5.46 5.36 9.36
CA TYR A 26 5.80 6.00 8.09
C TYR A 26 5.87 7.53 8.23
N GLN A 27 4.87 8.17 8.87
CA GLN A 27 4.90 9.61 9.10
C GLN A 27 6.09 10.04 9.96
N LEU A 28 6.43 9.27 10.99
CA LEU A 28 7.57 9.53 11.87
C LEU A 28 8.91 9.39 11.13
N ILE A 29 9.08 8.34 10.34
CA ILE A 29 10.29 8.10 9.54
C ILE A 29 10.47 9.22 8.51
N LYS A 30 9.39 9.65 7.85
CA LYS A 30 9.39 10.75 6.88
C LYS A 30 9.87 12.06 7.51
N LYS A 31 9.33 12.42 8.69
CA LYS A 31 9.78 13.59 9.46
C LYS A 31 11.25 13.48 9.91
N ARG A 32 11.65 12.34 10.47
CA ARG A 32 13.04 12.10 10.90
C ARG A 32 14.04 12.20 9.74
N THR A 33 13.65 11.70 8.57
CA THR A 33 14.49 11.77 7.37
C THR A 33 14.65 13.22 6.90
N PHE A 34 13.58 14.01 6.93
CA PHE A 34 13.64 15.43 6.62
C PHE A 34 14.55 16.19 7.59
N ILE A 35 14.41 15.97 8.90
CA ILE A 35 15.27 16.60 9.92
C ILE A 35 16.75 16.23 9.69
N ARG A 36 17.06 14.95 9.49
CA ARG A 36 18.43 14.51 9.20
C ARG A 36 19.00 15.12 7.92
N LEU A 37 18.18 15.35 6.91
CA LEU A 37 18.58 16.05 5.68
C LEU A 37 18.97 17.49 5.98
N LEU A 38 18.20 18.19 6.81
CA LEU A 38 18.52 19.56 7.24
C LEU A 38 19.79 19.62 8.08
N GLU A 39 19.95 18.70 9.04
CA GLU A 39 21.15 18.62 9.89
C GLU A 39 22.42 18.38 9.05
N LYS A 40 22.33 17.56 8.00
CA LYS A 40 23.47 17.27 7.10
C LYS A 40 23.80 18.40 6.12
N ASN A 41 22.84 19.29 5.83
CA ASN A 41 22.98 20.37 4.87
C ASN A 41 22.59 21.68 5.56
N SER A 42 23.34 22.04 6.61
CA SER A 42 23.07 23.21 7.47
C SER A 42 23.20 24.56 6.74
N ASP A 43 23.76 24.55 5.54
CA ASP A 43 23.96 25.68 4.63
C ASP A 43 22.83 25.84 3.59
N MET A 44 21.79 25.00 3.62
CA MET A 44 20.65 25.13 2.71
C MET A 44 19.94 26.46 2.90
N SER A 45 19.70 27.16 1.79
CA SER A 45 18.87 28.36 1.79
C SER A 45 17.43 28.04 2.23
N PRO A 46 16.72 28.99 2.86
CA PRO A 46 15.31 28.80 3.23
C PRO A 46 14.42 28.37 2.05
N ALA A 47 14.70 28.88 0.84
CA ALA A 47 13.98 28.52 -0.38
C ALA A 47 14.20 27.03 -0.75
N SER A 48 15.42 26.53 -0.60
CA SER A 48 15.75 25.11 -0.83
C SER A 48 15.03 24.20 0.17
N ILE A 49 14.95 24.63 1.44
CA ILE A 49 14.26 23.90 2.52
C ILE A 49 12.76 23.80 2.21
N GLU A 50 12.14 24.91 1.78
CA GLU A 50 10.72 24.92 1.42
C GLU A 50 10.44 23.99 0.23
N ALA A 51 11.28 24.03 -0.81
CA ALA A 51 11.12 23.19 -1.99
C ALA A 51 11.20 21.69 -1.64
N VAL A 52 12.20 21.30 -0.83
CA VAL A 52 12.37 19.92 -0.38
C VAL A 52 11.22 19.49 0.53
N GLY A 53 10.78 20.34 1.45
CA GLY A 53 9.63 20.09 2.30
C GLY A 53 8.35 19.88 1.49
N ARG A 54 8.09 20.76 0.51
CA ARG A 54 6.92 20.66 -0.37
C ARG A 54 6.93 19.35 -1.16
N TYR A 55 8.09 18.92 -1.66
CA TYR A 55 8.22 17.65 -2.37
C TYR A 55 8.03 16.42 -1.46
N LEU A 56 8.74 16.38 -0.31
CA LEU A 56 8.66 15.26 0.61
C LEU A 56 7.25 15.10 1.16
N PHE A 57 6.62 16.18 1.61
CA PHE A 57 5.28 16.16 2.20
C PHE A 57 4.15 16.33 1.17
N ALA A 58 4.44 16.22 -0.13
CA ALA A 58 3.43 16.30 -1.19
C ALA A 58 2.36 15.21 -1.03
N PRO A 59 1.06 15.58 -0.97
CA PRO A 59 -0.04 14.61 -0.86
C PRO A 59 -0.08 13.59 -2.00
N LYS A 60 0.30 14.02 -3.23
CA LYS A 60 0.31 13.18 -4.44
C LYS A 60 1.20 11.92 -4.29
N ASN A 61 2.28 12.00 -3.51
CA ASN A 61 3.18 10.85 -3.31
C ASN A 61 2.55 9.77 -2.41
N ASP A 62 1.77 10.18 -1.40
CA ASP A 62 1.11 9.24 -0.49
C ASP A 62 -0.13 8.61 -1.17
N GLN A 63 -0.82 9.34 -2.06
CA GLN A 63 -1.90 8.81 -2.90
C GLN A 63 -1.45 7.67 -3.82
N ARG A 64 -0.33 7.85 -4.54
CA ARG A 64 0.24 6.81 -5.40
C ARG A 64 0.51 5.52 -4.64
N LYS A 65 1.10 5.62 -3.44
CA LYS A 65 1.37 4.46 -2.57
C LYS A 65 0.09 3.76 -2.13
N GLY A 66 -0.94 4.52 -1.76
CA GLY A 66 -2.26 3.97 -1.41
C GLY A 66 -2.90 3.20 -2.57
N VAL A 67 -2.85 3.76 -3.79
CA VAL A 67 -3.36 3.08 -4.98
C VAL A 67 -2.61 1.77 -5.25
N PHE A 68 -1.28 1.75 -5.14
CA PHE A 68 -0.52 0.50 -5.28
C PHE A 68 -0.85 -0.54 -4.19
N MET A 69 -1.11 -0.10 -2.95
CA MET A 69 -1.57 -1.03 -1.90
C MET A 69 -2.93 -1.64 -2.24
N LEU A 70 -3.85 -0.86 -2.82
CA LEU A 70 -5.15 -1.38 -3.29
C LEU A 70 -4.98 -2.39 -4.42
N VAL A 71 -4.06 -2.18 -5.36
CA VAL A 71 -3.74 -3.16 -6.41
C VAL A 71 -3.37 -4.51 -5.80
N VAL A 72 -2.44 -4.49 -4.85
CA VAL A 72 -1.97 -5.72 -4.19
C VAL A 72 -3.12 -6.38 -3.42
N ALA A 73 -3.91 -5.60 -2.68
CA ALA A 73 -5.04 -6.12 -1.92
C ALA A 73 -6.10 -6.77 -2.82
N PHE A 74 -6.52 -6.09 -3.89
CA PHE A 74 -7.50 -6.63 -4.82
C PHE A 74 -6.98 -7.82 -5.62
N ALA A 75 -5.69 -7.83 -5.98
CA ALA A 75 -5.08 -8.98 -6.63
C ALA A 75 -5.05 -10.21 -5.73
N ILE A 76 -4.67 -10.06 -4.46
CA ILE A 76 -4.68 -11.16 -3.47
C ILE A 76 -6.10 -11.62 -3.20
N TRP A 77 -7.03 -10.70 -3.00
CA TRP A 77 -8.44 -11.02 -2.78
C TRP A 77 -9.05 -11.77 -3.97
N GLY A 78 -8.79 -11.28 -5.18
CA GLY A 78 -9.23 -11.91 -6.41
C GLY A 78 -8.60 -13.30 -6.62
N PHE A 79 -7.29 -13.44 -6.39
CA PHE A 79 -6.61 -14.74 -6.44
C PHE A 79 -7.20 -15.71 -5.42
N SER A 80 -7.48 -15.24 -4.20
CA SER A 80 -8.13 -16.04 -3.16
C SER A 80 -9.54 -16.48 -3.54
N TRP A 81 -10.25 -15.70 -4.35
CA TRP A 81 -11.58 -16.06 -4.84
C TRP A 81 -11.51 -17.09 -5.98
N THR A 82 -10.52 -16.97 -6.87
CA THR A 82 -10.37 -17.88 -8.00
C THR A 82 -9.70 -19.19 -7.61
N ALA A 83 -8.80 -19.20 -6.63
CA ALA A 83 -8.09 -20.39 -6.19
C ALA A 83 -9.03 -21.31 -5.39
N GLU A 84 -9.87 -22.08 -6.09
CA GLU A 84 -10.72 -23.08 -5.47
C GLU A 84 -9.91 -24.37 -5.22
N PHE A 85 -9.48 -24.61 -3.98
CA PHE A 85 -8.79 -25.84 -3.59
C PHE A 85 -9.79 -26.98 -3.36
N ARG A 86 -10.49 -27.45 -4.41
CA ARG A 86 -11.32 -28.66 -4.28
C ARG A 86 -10.43 -29.91 -4.25
N GLY A 87 -10.39 -30.58 -3.10
CA GLY A 87 -9.70 -31.88 -2.95
C GLY A 87 -8.17 -31.83 -3.03
N GLY A 88 -7.56 -30.65 -2.85
CA GLY A 88 -6.09 -30.49 -2.82
C GLY A 88 -5.43 -30.34 -4.19
N ASN A 89 -6.21 -30.29 -5.29
CA ASN A 89 -5.68 -30.05 -6.63
C ASN A 89 -6.05 -28.63 -7.08
N LEU A 90 -5.03 -27.79 -7.31
CA LEU A 90 -5.22 -26.44 -7.84
C LEU A 90 -5.41 -26.56 -9.36
N ASP A 91 -6.55 -26.10 -9.89
CA ASP A 91 -6.70 -25.99 -11.34
C ASP A 91 -5.73 -24.93 -11.86
N LEU A 92 -4.94 -25.31 -12.87
CA LEU A 92 -3.99 -24.42 -13.52
C LEU A 92 -4.69 -23.19 -14.10
N ASN A 93 -5.90 -23.36 -14.64
CA ASN A 93 -6.67 -22.27 -15.22
C ASN A 93 -7.07 -21.24 -14.16
N ASP A 94 -7.52 -21.71 -13.00
CA ASP A 94 -7.89 -20.87 -11.86
C ASP A 94 -6.70 -20.14 -11.25
N ALA A 95 -5.54 -20.82 -11.19
CA ALA A 95 -4.28 -20.22 -10.77
C ALA A 95 -3.83 -19.11 -11.74
N LEU A 96 -3.90 -19.37 -13.05
CA LEU A 96 -3.53 -18.40 -14.07
C LEU A 96 -4.48 -17.18 -14.06
N ASN A 97 -5.79 -17.41 -13.91
CA ASN A 97 -6.78 -16.35 -13.78
C ASN A 97 -6.52 -15.49 -12.55
N GLY A 98 -6.22 -16.11 -11.40
CA GLY A 98 -5.86 -15.39 -10.18
C GLY A 98 -4.59 -14.56 -10.34
N ILE A 99 -3.54 -15.11 -10.95
CA ILE A 99 -2.27 -14.39 -11.18
C ILE A 99 -2.50 -13.20 -12.13
N ALA A 100 -3.35 -13.34 -13.14
CA ALA A 100 -3.69 -12.28 -14.10
C ALA A 100 -4.42 -11.08 -13.47
N LEU A 101 -5.01 -11.24 -12.27
CA LEU A 101 -5.65 -10.12 -11.56
C LEU A 101 -4.62 -9.07 -11.10
N PHE A 102 -3.38 -9.48 -10.82
CA PHE A 102 -2.32 -8.55 -10.45
C PHE A 102 -2.02 -7.51 -11.55
N PRO A 103 -1.65 -7.90 -12.79
CA PRO A 103 -1.43 -6.93 -13.85
C PRO A 103 -2.72 -6.20 -14.27
N PHE A 104 -3.90 -6.82 -14.15
CA PHE A 104 -5.18 -6.14 -14.41
C PHE A 104 -5.40 -4.95 -13.47
N PHE A 105 -5.34 -5.18 -12.15
CA PHE A 105 -5.51 -4.11 -11.18
C PHE A 105 -4.39 -3.08 -11.27
N ALA A 106 -3.16 -3.49 -11.58
CA ALA A 106 -2.05 -2.57 -11.84
C ALA A 106 -2.33 -1.62 -13.02
N GLY A 107 -2.89 -2.13 -14.11
CA GLY A 107 -3.30 -1.33 -15.27
C GLY A 107 -4.42 -0.33 -14.92
N VAL A 108 -5.43 -0.78 -14.17
CA VAL A 108 -6.52 0.10 -13.68
C VAL A 108 -5.98 1.20 -12.78
N ALA A 109 -5.10 0.86 -11.85
CA ALA A 109 -4.42 1.82 -10.98
C ALA A 109 -3.63 2.86 -11.78
N TYR A 110 -2.92 2.44 -12.82
CA TYR A 110 -2.18 3.36 -13.67
C TYR A 110 -3.11 4.36 -14.37
N LEU A 111 -4.24 3.88 -14.91
CA LEU A 111 -5.24 4.75 -15.52
C LEU A 111 -5.81 5.74 -14.50
N ILE A 112 -6.17 5.27 -13.29
CA ILE A 112 -6.69 6.12 -12.20
C ILE A 112 -5.67 7.20 -11.83
N LEU A 113 -4.40 6.84 -11.64
CA LEU A 113 -3.33 7.79 -11.32
C LEU A 113 -3.11 8.80 -12.45
N HIS A 114 -3.15 8.36 -13.71
CA HIS A 114 -3.04 9.25 -14.87
C HIS A 114 -4.16 10.30 -14.91
N TYR A 115 -5.39 9.92 -14.56
CA TYR A 115 -6.50 10.88 -14.45
C TYR A 115 -6.35 11.81 -13.24
N LEU A 116 -5.97 11.29 -12.07
CA LEU A 116 -5.75 12.09 -10.85
C LEU A 116 -4.59 13.08 -10.95
N ASP A 117 -3.54 12.74 -11.72
CA ASP A 117 -2.37 13.61 -11.90
C ASP A 117 -2.57 14.68 -12.98
N ARG A 118 -3.65 14.60 -13.77
CA ARG A 118 -3.98 15.54 -14.83
C ARG A 118 -4.58 16.86 -14.32
N ASP A 119 -5.05 16.86 -13.07
CA ASP A 119 -5.57 18.02 -12.33
C ASP A 119 -4.56 18.52 -11.25
#